data_AF-A0A4R7W3G5-F1
#
_entry.id   AF-A0A4R7W3G5-F1
#
_cell.length_a   1.000
_cell.length_b   1.000
_cell.length_c   1.000
_cell.angle_alpha   90.00
_cell.angle_beta   90.00
_cell.angle_gamma   90.00
#
_symmetry.space_group_name_H-M   'P 1'
#
loop_
_entity.id
_entity.type
_entity.pdbx_description
1 polymer ?
#
loop_
_entity_poly.entity_id
_entity_poly.type
_entity_poly.pdbx_seq_one_letter_code
_entity_poly.pdbx_strand_id
1 'polypeptide(L)'
;MPRSAWPLSEVVVRFAAQVAESADHALAAAGKRAQDRLGQSLCVAVVGRMKAGKSTLLNALLETAISPTAGGECTEAVYVFEPGMHTTAVANRRDGGDPTPVVLDGQTLPRTLPIPAGDLRNIEVTLPVEWLDDAGLVLVDAPGMASTSTEKSALTERIVADTEDAAADADALLFCVNGPLKDDEAAAV
;
A
#
# COMPACT_ATOMS: atom_id res chain seq x y z
N MET A 1 20.94 -10.27 11.81
CA MET A 1 21.70 -11.23 10.97
C MET A 1 21.93 -10.58 9.62
N PRO A 2 23.13 -10.66 9.01
CA PRO A 2 23.27 -10.16 7.65
C PRO A 2 22.35 -11.00 6.75
N ARG A 3 21.44 -10.35 6.03
CA ARG A 3 20.65 -10.97 4.97
C ARG A 3 21.62 -11.72 4.09
N SER A 4 21.45 -13.04 3.92
CA SER A 4 22.24 -13.76 2.92
C SER A 4 21.87 -13.15 1.58
N ALA A 5 22.75 -12.31 1.03
CA ALA A 5 22.58 -11.79 -0.31
C ALA A 5 22.46 -13.00 -1.23
N TRP A 6 21.30 -13.20 -1.85
CA TRP A 6 21.19 -14.19 -2.90
C TRP A 6 22.16 -13.75 -4.00
N PRO A 7 23.11 -14.60 -4.42
CA PRO A 7 24.19 -14.18 -5.31
C PRO A 7 23.68 -13.64 -6.66
N LEU A 8 22.43 -13.96 -7.04
CA LEU A 8 21.77 -13.43 -8.23
C LEU A 8 21.21 -12.01 -8.06
N SER A 9 20.70 -11.64 -6.88
CA SER A 9 20.14 -10.29 -6.68
C SER A 9 21.23 -9.23 -6.68
N GLU A 10 22.36 -9.50 -6.04
CA GLU A 10 23.51 -8.58 -6.01
C GLU A 10 24.10 -8.37 -7.41
N VAL A 11 24.18 -9.43 -8.21
CA VAL A 11 24.65 -9.34 -9.61
C VAL A 11 23.71 -8.49 -10.45
N VAL A 12 22.39 -8.67 -10.31
CA VAL A 12 21.39 -7.89 -11.04
C VAL A 12 21.43 -6.41 -10.63
N VAL A 13 21.51 -6.12 -9.33
CA VAL A 13 21.61 -4.74 -8.82
C VAL A 13 22.88 -4.06 -9.34
N ARG A 14 24.03 -4.73 -9.28
CA ARG A 14 25.29 -4.19 -9.79
C ARG A 14 25.25 -3.99 -11.31
N PHE A 15 24.65 -4.91 -12.05
CA PHE A 15 24.51 -4.77 -13.50
C PHE A 15 23.59 -3.60 -13.87
N ALA A 16 22.46 -3.41 -13.18
CA ALA A 16 21.59 -2.26 -13.37
C ALA A 16 22.35 -0.94 -13.14
N ALA A 17 23.18 -0.88 -12.10
CA ALA A 17 24.04 0.28 -11.84
C ALA A 17 25.05 0.56 -12.95
N GLN A 18 25.74 -0.48 -13.42
CA GLN A 18 26.69 -0.34 -14.52
C GLN A 18 26.01 0.13 -15.82
N VAL A 19 24.82 -0.39 -16.12
CA VAL A 19 24.04 -0.01 -17.30
C VAL A 19 23.52 1.42 -17.18
N ALA A 20 23.17 1.88 -15.97
CA ALA A 20 22.71 3.25 -15.71
C ALA A 20 23.77 4.33 -16.04
N GLU A 21 25.06 3.96 -16.01
CA GLU A 21 26.21 4.81 -16.33
C GLU A 21 26.64 4.71 -17.81
N SER A 22 25.90 3.96 -18.64
CA SER A 22 26.21 3.81 -20.07
C SER A 22 26.21 5.15 -20.81
N ALA A 23 27.12 5.30 -21.78
CA ALA A 23 27.11 6.43 -22.71
C ALA A 23 25.92 6.39 -23.68
N ASP A 24 25.31 5.22 -23.87
CA ASP A 24 24.06 5.09 -24.61
C ASP A 24 22.88 5.51 -23.72
N HIS A 25 22.16 6.56 -24.14
CA HIS A 25 21.05 7.13 -23.39
C HIS A 25 19.89 6.16 -23.15
N ALA A 26 19.58 5.27 -24.10
CA ALA A 26 18.49 4.32 -23.94
C ALA A 26 18.85 3.23 -22.91
N LEU A 27 20.09 2.76 -22.96
CA LEU A 27 20.63 1.84 -21.95
C LEU A 27 20.70 2.49 -20.57
N ALA A 28 21.25 3.71 -20.47
CA ALA A 28 21.32 4.44 -19.21
C ALA A 28 19.93 4.65 -18.59
N ALA A 29 18.93 5.02 -19.40
CA ALA A 29 17.56 5.17 -18.94
C ALA A 29 16.96 3.84 -18.44
N ALA A 30 17.24 2.73 -19.12
CA ALA A 30 16.79 1.40 -18.67
C ALA A 30 17.48 0.97 -17.36
N GLY A 31 18.78 1.22 -17.23
CA GLY A 31 19.55 0.95 -16.00
C GLY A 31 19.00 1.74 -14.80
N LYS A 32 18.74 3.03 -14.99
CA LYS A 32 18.13 3.88 -13.94
C LYS A 32 16.76 3.35 -13.49
N ARG A 33 15.86 3.06 -14.43
CA ARG A 33 14.55 2.47 -14.09
C ARG A 33 14.68 1.15 -13.32
N ALA A 34 15.64 0.31 -13.71
CA ALA A 34 15.89 -0.95 -13.02
C ALA A 34 16.44 -0.70 -11.61
N GLN A 35 17.39 0.22 -11.43
CA GLN A 35 17.89 0.61 -10.11
C GLN A 35 16.79 1.17 -9.23
N ASP A 36 15.99 2.10 -9.75
CA ASP A 36 14.88 2.72 -9.03
C ASP A 36 13.92 1.64 -8.54
N ARG A 37 13.52 0.70 -9.42
CA ARG A 37 12.62 -0.40 -9.05
C ARG A 37 13.24 -1.40 -8.07
N LEU A 38 14.52 -1.72 -8.21
CA LEU A 38 15.22 -2.68 -7.34
C LEU A 38 15.56 -2.08 -5.96
N GLY A 39 15.64 -0.75 -5.87
CA GLY A 39 15.89 -0.02 -4.62
C GLY A 39 14.61 0.33 -3.86
N GLN A 40 13.43 0.18 -4.48
CA GLN A 40 12.15 0.38 -3.82
C GLN A 40 11.86 -0.71 -2.79
N SER A 41 11.20 -0.33 -1.70
CA SER A 41 10.63 -1.26 -0.74
C SER A 41 9.60 -2.17 -1.42
N LEU A 42 9.51 -3.42 -0.96
CA LEU A 42 8.49 -4.35 -1.43
C LEU A 42 7.12 -3.92 -0.91
N CYS A 43 6.16 -3.81 -1.82
CA CYS A 43 4.79 -3.43 -1.51
C CYS A 43 3.97 -4.68 -1.15
N VAL A 44 3.41 -4.73 0.06
CA VAL A 44 2.53 -5.82 0.51
C VAL A 44 1.13 -5.28 0.75
N ALA A 45 0.17 -5.70 -0.08
CA ALA A 45 -1.22 -5.29 0.10
C ALA A 45 -1.98 -6.25 1.02
N VAL A 46 -2.63 -5.69 2.04
CA VAL A 46 -3.54 -6.42 2.92
C VAL A 46 -4.93 -6.41 2.27
N VAL A 47 -5.36 -7.57 1.82
CA VAL A 47 -6.61 -7.76 1.10
C VAL A 47 -7.53 -8.71 1.84
N GLY A 48 -8.80 -8.73 1.44
CA GLY A 48 -9.82 -9.55 2.09
C GLY A 48 -11.13 -8.80 2.24
N ARG A 49 -12.18 -9.54 2.57
CA ARG A 49 -13.54 -9.01 2.59
C ARG A 49 -13.70 -7.83 3.55
N MET A 50 -14.75 -7.06 3.30
CA MET A 50 -15.24 -6.06 4.23
C MET A 50 -15.46 -6.69 5.62
N LYS A 51 -14.96 -6.04 6.68
CA LYS A 51 -14.99 -6.53 8.08
C LYS A 51 -14.22 -7.83 8.36
N ALA A 52 -13.30 -8.26 7.48
CA ALA A 52 -12.40 -9.38 7.76
C ALA A 52 -11.36 -9.09 8.86
N GLY A 53 -11.25 -7.84 9.33
CA GLY A 53 -10.26 -7.45 10.35
C GLY A 53 -8.94 -6.95 9.78
N LYS A 54 -8.87 -6.61 8.48
CA LYS A 54 -7.67 -6.05 7.81
C LYS A 54 -7.00 -4.92 8.58
N SER A 55 -7.74 -3.84 8.86
CA SER A 55 -7.20 -2.69 9.60
C SER A 55 -6.82 -3.04 11.04
N THR A 56 -7.45 -4.04 11.66
CA THR A 56 -7.05 -4.57 12.98
C THR A 56 -5.72 -5.32 12.88
N LEU A 57 -5.56 -6.19 11.89
CA LEU A 57 -4.31 -6.91 11.62
C LEU A 57 -3.19 -5.92 11.29
N LEU A 58 -3.48 -4.91 10.47
CA LEU A 58 -2.51 -3.90 10.08
C LEU A 58 -2.06 -3.05 11.27
N ASN A 59 -2.98 -2.61 12.13
CA ASN A 59 -2.60 -1.92 13.37
C ASN A 59 -1.75 -2.80 14.30
N ALA A 60 -2.03 -4.11 14.34
CA ALA A 60 -1.22 -5.05 15.10
C ALA A 60 0.18 -5.22 14.50
N LEU A 61 0.30 -5.29 13.17
CA LEU A 61 1.58 -5.35 12.46
C LEU A 61 2.39 -4.07 12.64
N LEU A 62 1.74 -2.90 12.61
CA LEU A 62 2.40 -1.61 12.79
C LEU A 62 2.65 -1.25 14.26
N GLU A 63 2.16 -2.06 15.20
CA GLU A 63 2.20 -1.79 16.65
C GLU A 63 1.61 -0.42 17.04
N THR A 64 0.69 0.11 16.23
CA THR A 64 0.05 1.41 16.43
C THR A 64 -1.39 1.40 15.93
N ALA A 65 -2.25 2.22 16.53
CA ALA A 65 -3.66 2.34 16.18
C ALA A 65 -3.91 3.33 15.01
N ILE A 66 -3.00 3.39 14.03
CA ILE A 66 -3.01 4.42 12.99
C ILE A 66 -4.15 4.26 11.98
N SER A 67 -4.45 3.02 11.59
CA SER A 67 -5.53 2.72 10.64
C SER A 67 -6.88 2.75 11.35
N PRO A 68 -7.92 3.40 10.78
CA PRO A 68 -9.23 3.50 11.41
C PRO A 68 -9.90 2.13 11.61
N THR A 69 -9.95 1.64 12.85
CA THR A 69 -10.65 0.40 13.20
C THR A 69 -12.07 0.67 13.73
N ALA A 70 -13.08 0.20 12.98
CA ALA A 70 -14.48 -0.05 13.35
C ALA A 70 -15.53 1.10 13.33
N GLY A 71 -16.73 0.71 12.86
CA GLY A 71 -18.05 1.22 13.30
C GLY A 71 -18.96 1.82 12.22
N GLY A 72 -18.41 2.64 11.35
CA GLY A 72 -19.10 3.30 10.24
C GLY A 72 -18.31 3.02 8.96
N GLU A 73 -18.99 3.21 7.83
CA GLU A 73 -18.56 3.00 6.44
C GLU A 73 -17.05 2.85 6.21
N CYS A 74 -16.71 1.77 5.50
CA CYS A 74 -15.37 1.25 5.24
C CYS A 74 -14.33 2.30 4.88
N THR A 75 -13.04 1.97 5.03
CA THR A 75 -11.94 2.70 4.42
C THR A 75 -12.29 3.06 2.97
N GLU A 76 -12.61 4.33 2.71
CA GLU A 76 -12.97 4.84 1.38
C GLU A 76 -11.73 5.16 0.54
N ALA A 77 -10.55 4.84 1.06
CA ALA A 77 -9.25 5.20 0.52
C ALA A 77 -8.29 4.03 0.63
N VAL A 78 -7.37 3.95 -0.33
CA VAL A 78 -6.15 3.15 -0.22
C VAL A 78 -5.18 3.88 0.70
N TYR A 79 -4.68 3.19 1.73
CA TYR A 79 -3.66 3.72 2.63
C TYR A 79 -2.34 3.01 2.39
N VAL A 80 -1.26 3.77 2.30
CA VAL A 80 0.11 3.28 2.09
C VAL A 80 0.92 3.63 3.33
N PHE A 81 1.50 2.64 3.99
CA PHE A 81 2.23 2.77 5.24
C PHE A 81 3.72 2.53 4.98
N GLU A 82 4.51 3.59 5.08
CA GLU A 82 5.93 3.59 4.80
C GLU A 82 6.76 3.88 6.06
N PRO A 83 7.92 3.22 6.23
CA PRO A 83 8.80 3.53 7.35
C PRO A 83 9.38 4.94 7.23
N GLY A 84 9.52 5.63 8.37
CA GLY A 84 10.27 6.87 8.44
C GLY A 84 10.37 7.45 9.85
N MET A 85 11.09 8.57 9.99
CA MET A 85 11.48 9.10 11.30
C MET A 85 10.32 9.67 12.12
N HIS A 86 9.30 10.20 11.45
CA HIS A 86 8.19 10.91 12.07
C HIS A 86 6.87 10.46 11.48
N THR A 87 5.84 10.43 12.32
CA THR A 87 4.49 10.14 11.85
C THR A 87 3.96 11.33 11.06
N THR A 88 3.74 11.14 9.77
CA THR A 88 3.15 12.13 8.86
C THR A 88 2.16 11.46 7.94
N ALA A 89 1.12 12.19 7.50
CA ALA A 89 0.15 11.66 6.55
C ALA A 89 -0.15 12.71 5.48
N VAL A 90 -0.26 12.25 4.23
CA VAL A 90 -0.48 13.09 3.05
C VAL A 90 -1.52 12.43 2.15
N ALA A 91 -2.51 13.21 1.69
CA ALA A 91 -3.51 12.81 0.74
C ALA A 91 -3.05 13.16 -0.67
N ASN A 92 -2.79 12.14 -1.49
CA ASN A 92 -2.38 12.30 -2.88
C ASN A 92 -3.59 12.37 -3.79
N ARG A 93 -3.64 13.39 -4.64
CA ARG A 93 -4.75 13.60 -5.57
C ARG A 93 -4.60 12.73 -6.82
N ARG A 94 -5.72 12.29 -7.38
CA ARG A 94 -5.75 11.49 -8.61
C ARG A 94 -5.48 12.31 -9.87
N ASP A 95 -5.84 13.60 -9.85
CA ASP A 95 -5.60 14.54 -10.94
C ASP A 95 -4.11 14.95 -11.07
N GLY A 96 -3.25 14.45 -10.18
CA GLY A 96 -1.83 14.81 -10.12
C GLY A 96 -1.59 16.21 -9.54
N GLY A 97 -2.62 16.85 -8.97
CA GLY A 97 -2.48 18.10 -8.23
C GLY A 97 -1.68 17.90 -6.93
N ASP A 98 -1.36 19.04 -6.30
CA ASP A 98 -0.51 19.05 -5.11
C ASP A 98 -1.06 18.17 -3.98
N PRO A 99 -0.20 17.37 -3.31
CA PRO A 99 -0.61 16.59 -2.15
C PRO A 99 -1.10 17.48 -1.00
N THR A 100 -2.12 17.02 -0.27
CA THR A 100 -2.70 17.76 0.85
C THR A 100 -2.33 17.10 2.18
N PRO A 101 -1.71 17.81 3.14
CA PRO A 101 -1.41 17.25 4.46
C PRO A 101 -2.68 16.74 5.17
N VAL A 102 -2.60 15.56 5.77
CA VAL A 102 -3.67 14.97 6.57
C VAL A 102 -3.34 15.17 8.05
N VAL A 103 -4.22 15.85 8.77
CA VAL A 103 -4.09 16.03 10.22
C VAL A 103 -4.67 14.81 10.93
N LEU A 104 -3.86 14.18 11.78
CA LEU A 104 -4.29 13.02 12.57
C LEU A 104 -5.28 13.42 13.67
N ASP A 105 -6.20 12.51 14.00
CA ASP A 105 -7.07 12.60 15.19
C ASP A 105 -6.39 11.87 16.35
N GLY A 106 -5.53 12.60 17.07
CA GLY A 106 -4.64 12.00 18.06
C GLY A 106 -3.59 11.10 17.41
N GLN A 107 -3.74 9.78 17.52
CA GLN A 107 -2.83 8.78 16.93
C GLN A 107 -3.41 8.06 15.71
N THR A 108 -4.62 8.42 15.29
CA THR A 108 -5.34 7.73 14.22
C THR A 108 -5.54 8.64 13.01
N LEU A 109 -5.74 8.05 11.84
CA LEU A 109 -6.15 8.80 10.67
C LEU A 109 -7.58 9.35 10.84
N PRO A 110 -7.84 10.58 10.38
CA PRO A 110 -9.15 11.20 10.55
C PRO A 110 -10.20 10.45 9.74
N ARG A 111 -11.42 10.38 10.28
CA ARG A 111 -12.57 9.80 9.54
C ARG A 111 -12.99 10.67 8.36
N THR A 112 -12.80 11.97 8.47
CA THR A 112 -13.10 12.93 7.40
C THR A 112 -11.80 13.30 6.70
N LEU A 113 -11.70 12.92 5.42
CA LEU A 113 -10.51 13.17 4.61
C LEU A 113 -10.46 14.63 4.15
N PRO A 114 -9.27 15.22 3.96
CA PRO A 114 -9.13 16.62 3.55
C PRO A 114 -9.55 16.87 2.10
N ILE A 115 -9.67 15.79 1.30
CA ILE A 115 -10.20 15.81 -0.06
C ILE A 115 -11.26 14.72 -0.23
N PRO A 116 -12.24 14.88 -1.14
CA PRO A 116 -13.24 13.85 -1.40
C PRO A 116 -12.61 12.53 -1.83
N ALA A 117 -13.14 11.40 -1.34
CA ALA A 117 -12.62 10.06 -1.67
C ALA A 117 -12.57 9.79 -3.19
N GLY A 118 -13.52 10.32 -3.95
CA GLY A 118 -13.54 10.19 -5.41
C GLY A 118 -12.41 10.91 -6.15
N ASP A 119 -11.75 11.88 -5.51
CA ASP A 119 -10.61 12.65 -6.06
C ASP A 119 -9.27 12.16 -5.49
N LEU A 120 -9.32 11.32 -4.47
CA LEU A 120 -8.16 10.76 -3.78
C LEU A 120 -7.60 9.59 -4.59
N ARG A 121 -6.27 9.55 -4.72
CA ARG A 121 -5.55 8.38 -5.21
C ARG A 121 -5.21 7.44 -4.06
N ASN A 122 -4.56 7.97 -3.03
CA ASN A 122 -4.22 7.25 -1.81
C ASN A 122 -3.90 8.24 -0.68
N ILE A 123 -3.79 7.72 0.53
CA ILE A 123 -3.20 8.41 1.67
C ILE A 123 -1.89 7.72 2.01
N GLU A 124 -0.80 8.45 1.90
CA GLU A 124 0.53 8.00 2.26
C GLU A 124 0.81 8.39 3.72
N VAL A 125 1.23 7.41 4.51
CA VAL A 125 1.46 7.53 5.94
C VAL A 125 2.88 7.07 6.22
N THR A 126 3.72 8.01 6.63
CA THR A 126 5.06 7.72 7.14
C THR A 126 4.98 7.49 8.63
N LEU A 127 5.67 6.49 9.17
CA LEU A 127 5.66 6.21 10.62
C LEU A 127 6.94 5.49 11.10
N PRO A 128 7.33 5.67 12.38
CA PRO A 128 8.52 5.05 12.95
C PRO A 128 8.29 3.58 13.28
N VAL A 129 8.37 2.72 12.27
CA VAL A 129 8.20 1.26 12.39
C VAL A 129 9.47 0.57 11.88
N GLU A 130 10.40 0.30 12.79
CA GLU A 130 11.75 -0.19 12.47
C GLU A 130 11.73 -1.50 11.67
N TRP A 131 10.80 -2.41 11.98
CA TRP A 131 10.77 -3.71 11.30
C TRP A 131 10.37 -3.58 9.82
N LEU A 132 9.58 -2.56 9.43
CA LEU A 132 9.26 -2.31 8.02
C LEU A 132 10.49 -1.81 7.27
N ASP A 133 11.29 -0.94 7.90
CA ASP A 133 12.55 -0.45 7.33
C ASP A 133 13.57 -1.58 7.20
N ASP A 134 13.79 -2.32 8.29
CA ASP A 134 14.67 -3.50 8.31
C ASP A 134 14.22 -4.53 7.29
N ALA A 135 12.92 -4.74 7.12
CA ALA A 135 12.37 -5.67 6.14
C ALA A 135 12.34 -5.08 4.72
N GLY A 136 12.53 -3.77 4.53
CA GLY A 136 12.40 -3.08 3.24
C GLY A 136 10.99 -3.23 2.67
N LEU A 137 9.97 -3.02 3.51
CA LEU A 137 8.56 -3.26 3.19
C LEU A 137 7.73 -1.97 3.31
N VAL A 138 6.69 -1.90 2.51
CA VAL A 138 5.57 -0.97 2.61
C VAL A 138 4.30 -1.79 2.72
N LEU A 139 3.39 -1.40 3.61
CA LEU A 139 2.08 -2.06 3.73
C LEU A 139 1.00 -1.20 3.08
N VAL A 140 0.09 -1.84 2.37
CA VAL A 140 -1.07 -1.17 1.77
C VAL A 140 -2.35 -1.72 2.41
N ASP A 141 -3.15 -0.85 3.04
CA ASP A 141 -4.53 -1.18 3.42
C ASP A 141 -5.43 -0.79 2.25
N ALA A 142 -5.90 -1.79 1.51
CA ALA A 142 -6.89 -1.56 0.47
C ALA A 142 -8.30 -1.73 1.06
N PRO A 143 -9.28 -0.90 0.64
CA PRO A 143 -10.67 -1.10 0.98
C PRO A 143 -11.13 -2.55 0.76
N GLY A 144 -11.98 -3.08 1.63
CA GLY A 144 -12.49 -4.43 1.42
C GLY A 144 -13.40 -4.48 0.20
N MET A 145 -13.19 -5.44 -0.70
CA MET A 145 -14.16 -5.74 -1.75
C MET A 145 -15.50 -6.10 -1.09
N ALA A 146 -16.51 -5.25 -1.24
CA ALA A 146 -17.87 -5.57 -0.84
C ALA A 146 -18.47 -6.49 -1.92
N SER A 147 -18.75 -7.76 -1.58
CA SER A 147 -19.67 -8.52 -2.42
C SER A 147 -21.01 -7.83 -2.44
N THR A 148 -21.44 -7.43 -3.63
CA THR A 148 -22.85 -7.32 -4.03
C THR A 148 -23.72 -6.47 -3.10
N SER A 149 -23.48 -5.17 -3.01
CA SER A 149 -24.57 -4.22 -2.77
C SER A 149 -25.13 -3.79 -4.11
N THR A 150 -26.39 -4.09 -4.37
CA THR A 150 -27.14 -3.81 -5.61
C THR A 150 -27.32 -2.32 -5.90
N GLU A 151 -26.78 -1.45 -5.05
CA GLU A 151 -26.63 0.00 -5.27
C GLU A 151 -25.17 0.29 -5.64
N LYS A 152 -24.83 0.14 -6.93
CA LYS A 152 -23.53 0.54 -7.46
C LYS A 152 -23.50 2.04 -7.68
N SER A 153 -23.21 2.79 -6.61
CA SER A 153 -22.79 4.19 -6.76
C SER A 153 -21.44 4.24 -7.49
N ALA A 154 -21.20 5.30 -8.25
CA ALA A 154 -19.92 5.53 -8.93
C ALA A 154 -18.72 5.53 -7.95
N LEU A 155 -18.94 5.87 -6.68
CA LEU A 155 -17.93 5.80 -5.62
C LEU A 155 -17.58 4.35 -5.28
N THR A 156 -18.58 3.47 -5.14
CA THR A 156 -18.39 2.05 -4.81
C THR A 156 -17.62 1.32 -5.90
N GLU A 157 -17.93 1.56 -7.18
CA GLU A 157 -17.20 0.98 -8.30
C GLU A 157 -15.73 1.43 -8.33
N ARG A 158 -15.48 2.71 -8.00
CA ARG A 158 -14.11 3.24 -7.92
C ARG A 158 -13.31 2.60 -6.79
N ILE A 159 -13.90 2.47 -5.61
CA ILE A 159 -13.24 1.83 -4.47
C ILE A 159 -12.81 0.39 -4.81
N VAL A 160 -13.64 -0.34 -5.56
CA VAL A 160 -13.28 -1.68 -6.04
C VAL A 160 -12.11 -1.61 -7.04
N ALA A 161 -12.17 -0.71 -8.03
CA ALA A 161 -11.08 -0.55 -8.98
C ALA A 161 -9.76 -0.16 -8.31
N ASP A 162 -9.78 0.77 -7.34
CA ASP A 162 -8.58 1.17 -6.59
C ASP A 162 -8.02 0.01 -5.75
N THR A 163 -8.88 -0.89 -5.25
CA THR A 163 -8.47 -2.09 -4.53
C THR A 163 -7.80 -3.09 -5.48
N GLU A 164 -8.35 -3.27 -6.68
CA GLU A 164 -7.79 -4.14 -7.72
C GLU A 164 -6.46 -3.59 -8.23
N ASP A 165 -6.35 -2.29 -8.48
CA ASP A 165 -5.11 -1.61 -8.89
C ASP A 165 -4.03 -1.74 -7.80
N ALA A 166 -4.38 -1.47 -6.53
CA ALA A 166 -3.45 -1.63 -5.41
C ALA A 166 -2.96 -3.08 -5.25
N ALA A 167 -3.83 -4.07 -5.49
CA ALA A 167 -3.46 -5.47 -5.46
C ALA A 167 -2.60 -5.89 -6.66
N ALA A 168 -2.84 -5.30 -7.84
CA ALA A 168 -2.07 -5.57 -9.05
C ALA A 168 -0.66 -4.94 -9.01
N ASP A 169 -0.54 -3.77 -8.37
CA ASP A 169 0.74 -3.07 -8.19
C ASP A 169 1.58 -3.64 -7.02
N ALA A 170 1.00 -4.49 -6.17
CA ALA A 170 1.67 -5.08 -5.02
C ALA A 170 2.64 -6.22 -5.42
N ASP A 171 3.75 -6.32 -4.70
CA ASP A 171 4.73 -7.42 -4.85
C ASP A 171 4.24 -8.71 -4.17
N ALA A 172 3.39 -8.58 -3.15
CA ALA A 172 2.76 -9.69 -2.44
C ALA A 172 1.39 -9.30 -1.86
N LEU A 173 0.53 -10.30 -1.68
CA LEU A 173 -0.79 -10.14 -1.06
C LEU A 173 -0.84 -10.86 0.29
N LEU A 174 -1.33 -10.15 1.32
CA LEU A 174 -1.69 -10.72 2.61
C LEU A 174 -3.22 -10.85 2.68
N PHE A 175 -3.72 -12.07 2.49
CA PHE A 175 -5.16 -12.32 2.49
C PHE A 175 -5.68 -12.53 3.92
N CYS A 176 -6.49 -11.58 4.41
CA CYS A 176 -7.09 -11.62 5.73
C CYS A 176 -8.47 -12.30 5.67
N VAL A 177 -8.61 -13.41 6.39
CA VAL A 177 -9.85 -14.20 6.48
C VAL A 177 -10.27 -14.29 7.95
N ASN A 178 -11.55 -14.04 8.22
CA ASN A 178 -12.12 -14.17 9.56
C ASN A 178 -13.34 -15.11 9.51
N GLY A 179 -13.11 -16.38 9.85
CA GLY A 179 -14.08 -17.47 9.74
C GLY A 179 -13.69 -18.53 8.70
N PRO A 180 -14.55 -19.53 8.42
CA PRO A 180 -14.31 -20.50 7.37
C PRO A 180 -14.28 -19.80 6.00
N LEU A 181 -13.29 -20.15 5.17
CA LEU A 181 -13.17 -19.72 3.78
C LEU A 181 -14.47 -20.02 3.04
N LYS A 182 -15.10 -18.98 2.50
CA LYS A 182 -16.25 -19.14 1.60
C LYS A 182 -15.76 -19.41 0.18
N ASP A 183 -16.62 -19.98 -0.67
CA ASP A 183 -16.27 -20.46 -2.01
C ASP A 183 -15.57 -19.41 -2.91
N ASP A 184 -15.87 -18.13 -2.70
CA ASP A 184 -15.27 -17.02 -3.43
C ASP A 184 -13.89 -16.59 -2.89
N GLU A 185 -13.59 -16.81 -1.61
CA GLU A 185 -12.25 -16.60 -1.04
C GLU A 185 -11.29 -17.73 -1.41
N ALA A 186 -11.80 -18.96 -1.56
CA ALA A 186 -11.02 -20.10 -2.01
C ALA A 186 -10.52 -19.96 -3.46
N ALA A 187 -11.18 -19.13 -4.28
CA ALA A 187 -10.76 -18.87 -5.66
C ALA A 187 -9.62 -17.83 -5.77
N ALA A 188 -9.31 -17.11 -4.69
CA ALA A 188 -8.30 -16.05 -4.63
C ALA A 188 -6.97 -16.48 -3.96
N VAL A 189 -6.91 -17.72 -3.46
CA VAL A 189 -5.74 -18.35 -2.82
C VAL A 189 -5.18 -19.43 -3.75
#